data_AF-A0A6V7K747-F1
#
_entry.id   AF-A0A6V7K747-F1
#
_cell.length_a   1.000
_cell.length_b   1.000
_cell.length_c   1.000
_cell.angle_alpha   90.00
_cell.angle_beta   90.00
_cell.angle_gamma   90.00
#
_symmetry.space_group_name_H-M   'P 1'
#
loop_
_entity.id
_entity.type
_entity.pdbx_description
1 polymer ?
#
loop_
_entity_poly.entity_id
_entity_poly.type
_entity_poly.pdbx_seq_one_letter_code
_entity_poly.pdbx_strand_id
1 'polypeptide(L)'
;VMVTNVTSLLKTVKAVEDEHTRGTRALESTIEAIGQEIRAMSTPDPQRTSVTPEDLVRCTKSITTATAKAVAAGNSCKQDDIIAAANMGRKAISDMLSISKSAAYQCAETKELRERTLHAGHDVALNYRELLQAILQIASKSGDVKHTLPQISRKIATSVTELVAVAELLKGKDWVDPDDPTVVAENELLGAAASIDAAAKKLASLRPRRSIQ
;
A
#
# COMPACT_ATOMS: atom_id res chain seq x y z
N VAL A 1 -52.24 24.91 -1.90
CA VAL A 1 -51.92 24.20 -0.65
C VAL A 1 -51.52 22.74 -0.90
N MET A 2 -52.29 21.94 -1.66
CA MET A 2 -51.94 20.53 -1.95
C MET A 2 -50.65 20.37 -2.79
N VAL A 3 -50.50 21.13 -3.88
CA VAL A 3 -49.34 21.05 -4.77
C VAL A 3 -48.02 21.35 -4.04
N THR A 4 -48.00 22.39 -3.21
CA THR A 4 -46.85 22.77 -2.37
C THR A 4 -46.47 21.69 -1.35
N ASN A 5 -47.45 20.97 -0.80
CA ASN A 5 -47.21 19.89 0.15
C ASN A 5 -46.67 18.63 -0.54
N VAL A 6 -47.22 18.29 -1.72
CA VAL A 6 -46.71 17.19 -2.55
C VAL A 6 -45.27 17.47 -3.00
N THR A 7 -44.97 18.69 -3.45
CA THR A 7 -43.60 19.08 -3.81
C THR A 7 -42.64 19.00 -2.61
N SER A 8 -43.07 19.41 -1.43
CA SER A 8 -42.24 19.33 -0.22
C SER A 8 -41.95 17.87 0.17
N LEU A 9 -42.96 16.99 0.08
CA LEU A 9 -42.78 15.55 0.32
C LEU A 9 -41.80 14.92 -0.68
N LEU A 10 -41.92 15.21 -1.97
CA LEU A 10 -40.99 14.70 -2.99
C LEU A 10 -39.56 15.16 -2.75
N LYS A 11 -39.36 16.41 -2.29
CA LYS A 11 -38.02 16.90 -1.90
C LYS A 11 -37.47 16.12 -0.72
N THR A 12 -38.29 15.84 0.30
CA THR A 12 -37.86 15.05 1.46
C THR A 12 -37.51 13.62 1.07
N VAL A 13 -38.33 12.96 0.25
CA VAL A 13 -38.07 11.59 -0.24
C VAL A 13 -36.74 11.56 -1.01
N LYS A 14 -36.53 12.49 -1.94
CA LYS A 14 -35.27 12.59 -2.69
C LYS A 14 -34.07 12.82 -1.78
N ALA A 15 -34.19 13.71 -0.79
CA ALA A 15 -33.09 13.96 0.15
C ALA A 15 -32.74 12.69 0.96
N VAL A 16 -33.73 11.89 1.34
CA VAL A 16 -33.52 10.61 2.01
C VAL A 16 -32.85 9.60 1.08
N GLU A 17 -33.28 9.49 -0.18
CA GLU A 17 -32.65 8.60 -1.17
C GLU A 17 -31.18 8.99 -1.46
N ASP A 18 -30.90 10.28 -1.60
CA ASP A 18 -29.55 10.80 -1.81
C ASP A 18 -28.63 10.47 -0.62
N GLU A 19 -29.17 10.54 0.61
CA GLU A 19 -28.46 10.17 1.84
C GLU A 19 -28.16 8.67 1.90
N HIS A 20 -29.09 7.82 1.45
CA HIS A 20 -28.91 6.35 1.47
C HIS A 20 -28.01 5.83 0.34
N THR A 21 -27.66 6.66 -0.64
CA THR A 21 -26.89 6.24 -1.84
C THR A 21 -25.51 6.89 -1.94
N ARG A 22 -25.13 7.78 -1.02
CA ARG A 22 -23.82 8.48 -1.08
C ARG A 22 -22.61 7.53 -1.02
N GLY A 23 -22.64 6.52 -0.15
CA GLY A 23 -21.58 5.53 -0.02
C GLY A 23 -21.53 4.58 -1.21
N THR A 24 -22.71 4.21 -1.73
CA THR A 24 -22.85 3.45 -2.99
C THR A 24 -22.17 4.18 -4.15
N ARG A 25 -22.45 5.48 -4.35
CA ARG A 25 -21.81 6.30 -5.39
C ARG A 25 -20.29 6.41 -5.20
N ALA A 26 -19.83 6.57 -3.96
CA ALA A 26 -18.40 6.62 -3.66
C ALA A 26 -17.68 5.29 -3.98
N LEU A 27 -18.32 4.16 -3.69
CA LEU A 27 -17.82 2.82 -4.05
C LEU A 27 -17.74 2.64 -5.56
N GLU A 28 -18.81 2.97 -6.29
CA GLU A 28 -18.85 2.85 -7.76
C GLU A 28 -17.71 3.63 -8.41
N SER A 29 -17.54 4.89 -8.02
CA SER A 29 -16.43 5.73 -8.49
C SER A 29 -15.05 5.13 -8.16
N THR A 30 -14.90 4.56 -6.97
CA THR A 30 -13.65 3.93 -6.55
C THR A 30 -13.35 2.64 -7.31
N ILE A 31 -14.36 1.79 -7.52
CA ILE A 31 -14.25 0.53 -8.27
C ILE A 31 -13.87 0.81 -9.72
N GLU A 32 -14.44 1.87 -10.32
CA GLU A 32 -14.08 2.30 -11.66
C GLU A 32 -12.64 2.82 -11.73
N ALA A 33 -12.24 3.70 -10.80
CA ALA A 33 -10.89 4.25 -10.73
C ALA A 33 -9.83 3.15 -10.60
N ILE A 34 -9.99 2.23 -9.65
CA ILE A 34 -9.08 1.08 -9.48
C ILE A 34 -9.07 0.23 -10.76
N GLY A 35 -10.23 0.01 -11.39
CA GLY A 35 -10.30 -0.71 -12.67
C GLY A 35 -9.52 -0.05 -13.81
N GLN A 36 -9.51 1.28 -13.87
CA GLN A 36 -8.72 2.05 -14.83
C GLN A 36 -7.20 1.92 -14.55
N GLU A 37 -6.80 2.02 -13.29
CA GLU A 37 -5.40 1.92 -12.87
C GLU A 37 -4.83 0.51 -13.09
N ILE A 38 -5.62 -0.54 -12.84
CA ILE A 38 -5.25 -1.93 -13.15
C ILE A 38 -4.90 -2.08 -14.64
N ARG A 39 -5.72 -1.51 -15.54
CA ARG A 39 -5.45 -1.55 -16.99
C ARG A 39 -4.21 -0.73 -17.37
N ALA A 40 -3.94 0.35 -16.66
CA ALA A 40 -2.77 1.20 -16.88
C ALA A 40 -1.46 0.59 -16.34
N MET A 41 -1.51 -0.54 -15.62
CA MET A 41 -0.30 -1.18 -15.09
C MET A 41 0.61 -1.72 -16.19
N SER A 42 0.02 -2.23 -17.28
CA SER A 42 0.74 -2.85 -18.40
C SER A 42 1.43 -1.85 -19.33
N THR A 43 1.16 -0.54 -19.19
CA THR A 43 1.82 0.49 -20.01
C THR A 43 3.12 0.92 -19.36
N PRO A 44 4.26 1.00 -20.06
CA PRO A 44 5.46 1.60 -19.48
C PRO A 44 5.20 3.06 -19.09
N ASP A 45 5.56 3.46 -17.87
CA ASP A 45 5.40 4.84 -17.41
C ASP A 45 6.77 5.54 -17.37
N PRO A 46 6.92 6.76 -17.92
CA PRO A 46 8.13 7.55 -17.77
C PRO A 46 8.40 8.09 -16.35
N GLN A 47 7.52 7.88 -15.37
CA GLN A 47 7.70 8.42 -14.01
C GLN A 47 8.96 7.89 -13.29
N ARG A 48 9.80 8.85 -12.86
CA ARG A 48 11.14 8.66 -12.25
C ARG A 48 11.15 8.90 -10.74
N THR A 49 10.10 8.54 -10.02
CA THR A 49 10.18 8.52 -8.55
C THR A 49 11.03 7.32 -8.15
N SER A 50 12.13 7.56 -7.43
CA SER A 50 12.97 6.49 -6.89
C SER A 50 12.13 5.64 -5.94
N VAL A 51 12.04 4.35 -6.22
CA VAL A 51 11.32 3.38 -5.38
C VAL A 51 12.29 2.29 -4.93
N THR A 52 12.15 1.88 -3.68
CA THR A 52 12.91 0.78 -3.09
C THR A 52 12.02 -0.46 -2.89
N PRO A 53 12.58 -1.68 -2.85
CA PRO A 53 11.80 -2.87 -2.49
C PRO A 53 11.09 -2.73 -1.13
N GLU A 54 11.68 -2.01 -0.18
CA GLU A 54 11.08 -1.74 1.14
C GLU A 54 9.79 -0.92 1.04
N ASP A 55 9.62 -0.11 -0.01
CA ASP A 55 8.37 0.62 -0.24
C ASP A 55 7.21 -0.31 -0.59
N LEU A 56 7.47 -1.45 -1.25
CA LEU A 56 6.47 -2.50 -1.46
C LEU A 56 6.04 -3.12 -0.13
N VAL A 57 7.01 -3.45 0.73
CA VAL A 57 6.70 -3.98 2.06
C VAL A 57 5.91 -2.96 2.87
N ARG A 58 6.26 -1.68 2.80
CA ARG A 58 5.56 -0.61 3.53
C ARG A 58 4.12 -0.44 3.05
N CYS A 59 3.88 -0.45 1.74
CA CYS A 59 2.53 -0.24 1.20
C CYS A 59 1.56 -1.38 1.58
N THR A 60 2.07 -2.60 1.83
CA THR A 60 1.24 -3.73 2.28
C THR A 60 0.48 -3.45 3.58
N LYS A 61 1.08 -2.71 4.52
CA LYS A 61 0.43 -2.34 5.80
C LYS A 61 -0.81 -1.46 5.58
N SER A 62 -0.73 -0.53 4.62
CA SER A 62 -1.85 0.33 4.23
C SER A 62 -2.97 -0.51 3.62
N ILE A 63 -2.64 -1.50 2.80
CA ILE A 63 -3.61 -2.42 2.18
C ILE A 63 -4.30 -3.26 3.25
N THR A 64 -3.55 -3.88 4.17
CA THR A 64 -4.14 -4.67 5.28
C THR A 64 -5.12 -3.84 6.11
N THR A 65 -4.75 -2.60 6.43
CA THR A 65 -5.60 -1.67 7.18
C THR A 65 -6.86 -1.29 6.40
N ALA A 66 -6.69 -0.98 5.11
CA ALA A 66 -7.81 -0.63 4.22
C ALA A 66 -8.78 -1.81 4.05
N THR A 67 -8.27 -3.03 3.90
CA THR A 67 -9.07 -4.26 3.82
C THR A 67 -9.88 -4.49 5.08
N ALA A 68 -9.26 -4.39 6.27
CA ALA A 68 -9.98 -4.53 7.53
C ALA A 68 -11.10 -3.49 7.66
N LYS A 69 -10.82 -2.24 7.28
CA LYS A 69 -11.82 -1.16 7.30
C LYS A 69 -12.95 -1.39 6.29
N ALA A 70 -12.64 -1.88 5.10
CA ALA A 70 -13.63 -2.21 4.08
C ALA A 70 -14.56 -3.36 4.52
N VAL A 71 -14.02 -4.41 5.12
CA VAL A 71 -14.82 -5.50 5.69
C VAL A 71 -15.73 -4.98 6.81
N ALA A 72 -15.21 -4.14 7.71
CA ALA A 72 -16.00 -3.52 8.77
C ALA A 72 -17.15 -2.67 8.21
N ALA A 73 -16.88 -1.84 7.18
CA ALA A 73 -17.89 -1.03 6.51
C ALA A 73 -18.97 -1.87 5.82
N GLY A 74 -18.58 -2.98 5.16
CA GLY A 74 -19.54 -3.92 4.58
C GLY A 74 -20.44 -4.59 5.61
N ASN A 75 -19.92 -4.85 6.82
CA ASN A 75 -20.71 -5.40 7.92
C ASN A 75 -21.66 -4.37 8.53
N SER A 76 -21.20 -3.12 8.74
CA SER A 76 -22.00 -2.06 9.36
C SER A 76 -23.08 -1.50 8.44
N CYS A 77 -22.87 -1.55 7.12
CA CYS A 77 -23.72 -0.94 6.09
C CYS A 77 -23.97 0.55 6.30
N LYS A 78 -23.16 1.23 7.12
CA LYS A 78 -23.26 2.67 7.34
C LYS A 78 -22.64 3.41 6.16
N GLN A 79 -23.36 4.38 5.61
CA GLN A 79 -22.90 5.13 4.44
C GLN A 79 -21.56 5.84 4.70
N ASP A 80 -21.36 6.42 5.88
CA ASP A 80 -20.10 7.09 6.25
C ASP A 80 -18.92 6.10 6.35
N ASP A 81 -19.14 4.91 6.91
CA ASP A 81 -18.12 3.86 6.98
C ASP A 81 -17.72 3.41 5.57
N ILE A 82 -18.71 3.27 4.68
CA ILE A 82 -18.52 2.89 3.28
C ILE A 82 -17.71 3.97 2.53
N ILE A 83 -18.04 5.25 2.70
CA ILE A 83 -17.28 6.36 2.10
C ILE A 83 -15.84 6.34 2.59
N ALA A 84 -15.64 6.19 3.91
CA ALA A 84 -14.31 6.19 4.51
C ALA A 84 -13.48 4.99 4.02
N ALA A 85 -14.09 3.81 3.86
CA ALA A 85 -13.45 2.63 3.29
C ALA A 85 -13.12 2.79 1.81
N ALA A 86 -14.02 3.37 1.01
CA ALA A 86 -13.80 3.62 -0.41
C ALA A 86 -12.60 4.56 -0.63
N ASN A 87 -12.56 5.70 0.07
CA ASN A 87 -11.48 6.67 -0.04
C ASN A 87 -10.13 6.10 0.42
N MET A 88 -10.11 5.39 1.56
CA MET A 88 -8.90 4.75 2.08
C MET A 88 -8.40 3.65 1.13
N GLY A 89 -9.32 2.83 0.62
CA GLY A 89 -9.02 1.76 -0.33
C GLY A 89 -8.48 2.29 -1.64
N ARG A 90 -9.09 3.34 -2.20
CA ARG A 90 -8.61 4.00 -3.42
C ARG A 90 -7.16 4.42 -3.26
N LYS A 91 -6.84 5.19 -2.22
CA LYS A 91 -5.48 5.67 -1.98
C LYS A 91 -4.50 4.51 -1.81
N ALA A 92 -4.81 3.54 -0.95
CA ALA A 92 -3.92 2.42 -0.67
C ALA A 92 -3.61 1.60 -1.95
N ILE A 93 -4.60 1.38 -2.80
CA ILE A 93 -4.41 0.65 -4.06
C ILE A 93 -3.67 1.51 -5.08
N SER A 94 -4.02 2.78 -5.28
CA SER A 94 -3.31 3.66 -6.22
C SER A 94 -1.82 3.80 -5.87
N ASP A 95 -1.52 4.04 -4.59
CA ASP A 95 -0.14 4.13 -4.10
C ASP A 95 0.60 2.81 -4.35
N MET A 96 -0.02 1.66 -4.03
CA MET A 96 0.60 0.35 -4.26
C MET A 96 0.84 0.07 -5.74
N LEU A 97 -0.10 0.37 -6.64
CA LEU A 97 0.07 0.11 -8.07
C LEU A 97 1.21 0.96 -8.65
N SER A 98 1.33 2.21 -8.22
CA SER A 98 2.44 3.09 -8.59
C SER A 98 3.80 2.56 -8.10
N ILE A 99 3.86 2.12 -6.84
CA ILE A 99 5.07 1.53 -6.23
C ILE A 99 5.44 0.21 -6.93
N SER A 100 4.47 -0.69 -7.11
CA SER A 100 4.65 -2.00 -7.78
C SER A 100 5.18 -1.85 -9.20
N LYS A 101 4.62 -0.90 -9.96
CA LYS A 101 5.08 -0.61 -11.31
C LYS A 101 6.50 -0.05 -11.30
N SER A 102 6.77 0.95 -10.48
CA SER A 102 8.10 1.56 -10.36
C SER A 102 9.17 0.54 -9.93
N ALA A 103 8.90 -0.25 -8.89
CA ALA A 103 9.80 -1.28 -8.40
C ALA A 103 10.09 -2.36 -9.47
N ALA A 104 9.08 -2.76 -10.25
CA ALA A 104 9.27 -3.72 -11.33
C ALA A 104 10.22 -3.22 -12.43
N TYR A 105 10.23 -1.92 -12.72
CA TYR A 105 11.12 -1.34 -13.74
C TYR A 105 12.47 -0.88 -13.19
N GLN A 106 12.54 -0.48 -11.92
CA GLN A 106 13.75 0.09 -11.30
C GLN A 106 14.60 -0.94 -10.54
N CYS A 107 13.97 -1.92 -9.89
CA CYS A 107 14.66 -2.88 -9.01
C CYS A 107 14.81 -4.26 -9.65
N ALA A 108 13.92 -4.66 -10.56
CA ALA A 108 13.97 -6.00 -11.13
C ALA A 108 15.09 -6.16 -12.18
N GLU A 109 16.09 -6.99 -11.85
CA GLU A 109 17.23 -7.30 -12.72
C GLU A 109 16.86 -8.19 -13.92
N THR A 110 15.80 -9.00 -13.78
CA THR A 110 15.35 -9.93 -14.81
C THR A 110 13.95 -9.60 -15.29
N LYS A 111 13.65 -9.97 -16.55
CA LYS A 111 12.31 -9.83 -17.13
C LYS A 111 11.28 -10.66 -16.34
N GLU A 112 11.64 -11.85 -15.90
CA GLU A 112 10.79 -12.72 -15.10
C GLU A 112 10.41 -12.08 -13.75
N LEU A 113 11.39 -11.51 -13.03
CA LEU A 113 11.13 -10.85 -11.76
C LEU A 113 10.29 -9.59 -11.93
N ARG A 114 10.49 -8.85 -13.04
CA ARG A 114 9.66 -7.71 -13.42
C ARG A 114 8.20 -8.14 -13.63
N GLU A 115 7.97 -9.17 -14.43
CA GLU A 115 6.62 -9.69 -14.71
C GLU A 115 5.96 -10.19 -13.43
N ARG A 116 6.70 -10.91 -12.57
CA ARG A 116 6.20 -11.36 -11.26
C ARG A 116 5.82 -10.20 -10.34
N THR A 117 6.61 -9.12 -10.32
CA THR A 117 6.31 -7.91 -9.54
C THR A 117 5.04 -7.22 -10.00
N LEU A 118 4.89 -7.04 -11.32
CA LEU A 118 3.65 -6.48 -11.88
C LEU A 118 2.46 -7.37 -11.58
N HIS A 119 2.61 -8.69 -11.72
CA HIS A 119 1.52 -9.64 -11.45
C HIS A 119 1.08 -9.63 -9.98
N ALA A 120 2.03 -9.59 -9.03
CA ALA A 120 1.71 -9.53 -7.61
C ALA A 120 0.91 -8.26 -7.26
N GLY A 121 1.31 -7.09 -7.76
CA GLY A 121 0.54 -5.85 -7.56
C GLY A 121 -0.84 -5.89 -8.21
N HIS A 122 -0.93 -6.47 -9.42
CA HIS A 122 -2.18 -6.63 -10.15
C HIS A 122 -3.18 -7.51 -9.37
N ASP A 123 -2.74 -8.62 -8.81
CA ASP A 123 -3.58 -9.55 -8.06
C ASP A 123 -4.12 -8.93 -6.76
N VAL A 124 -3.30 -8.15 -6.06
CA VAL A 124 -3.77 -7.40 -4.88
C VAL A 124 -4.88 -6.43 -5.27
N ALA A 125 -4.72 -5.67 -6.36
CA ALA A 125 -5.73 -4.71 -6.79
C ALA A 125 -7.01 -5.39 -7.31
N LEU A 126 -6.90 -6.52 -8.01
CA LEU A 126 -8.07 -7.29 -8.44
C LEU A 126 -8.88 -7.80 -7.24
N ASN A 127 -8.22 -8.44 -6.28
CA ASN A 127 -8.88 -8.98 -5.09
C ASN A 127 -9.47 -7.85 -4.22
N TYR A 128 -8.80 -6.70 -4.13
CA TYR A 128 -9.35 -5.54 -3.42
C TYR A 128 -10.56 -4.95 -4.15
N ARG A 129 -10.53 -4.88 -5.48
CA ARG A 129 -11.68 -4.43 -6.28
C ARG A 129 -12.88 -5.37 -6.14
N GLU A 130 -12.64 -6.68 -6.10
CA GLU A 130 -13.67 -7.69 -5.79
C GLU A 130 -14.31 -7.44 -4.42
N LEU A 131 -13.51 -7.11 -3.40
CA LEU A 131 -14.03 -6.76 -2.07
C LEU A 131 -14.96 -5.54 -2.13
N LEU A 132 -14.56 -4.47 -2.83
CA LEU A 132 -15.41 -3.29 -2.99
C LEU A 132 -16.71 -3.60 -3.76
N GLN A 133 -16.65 -4.46 -4.76
CA GLN A 133 -17.84 -4.92 -5.50
C GLN A 133 -18.79 -5.73 -4.61
N ALA A 134 -18.26 -6.59 -3.74
CA ALA A 134 -19.07 -7.32 -2.76
C ALA A 134 -19.74 -6.37 -1.76
N ILE A 135 -19.02 -5.36 -1.26
CA ILE A 135 -19.59 -4.32 -0.38
C ILE A 135 -20.67 -3.52 -1.11
N LEU A 136 -20.44 -3.16 -2.38
CA LEU A 136 -21.44 -2.48 -3.20
C LEU A 136 -22.71 -3.32 -3.35
N GLN A 137 -22.59 -4.64 -3.57
CA GLN A 137 -23.73 -5.54 -3.63
C GLN A 137 -24.50 -5.59 -2.31
N ILE A 138 -23.80 -5.59 -1.16
CA ILE A 138 -24.41 -5.56 0.17
C ILE A 138 -25.12 -4.23 0.43
N ALA A 139 -24.55 -3.11 -0.02
CA ALA A 139 -25.12 -1.79 0.16
C ALA A 139 -26.33 -1.52 -0.77
N SER A 140 -26.33 -2.10 -1.97
CA SER A 140 -27.35 -1.86 -3.01
C SER A 140 -28.50 -2.88 -3.01
N LYS A 141 -28.31 -4.08 -2.45
CA LYS A 141 -29.32 -5.15 -2.42
C LYS A 141 -29.41 -5.73 -1.01
N SER A 142 -30.61 -6.05 -0.54
CA SER A 142 -30.82 -6.81 0.71
C SER A 142 -30.41 -8.29 0.63
N GLY A 143 -29.33 -8.61 -0.10
CA GLY A 143 -28.80 -9.96 -0.23
C GLY A 143 -27.74 -10.26 0.83
N ASP A 144 -27.79 -11.47 1.41
CA ASP A 144 -26.82 -11.92 2.42
C ASP A 144 -25.56 -12.52 1.77
N VAL A 145 -24.76 -11.66 1.14
CA VAL A 145 -23.41 -12.02 0.67
C VAL A 145 -22.33 -11.57 1.67
N LYS A 146 -22.70 -11.13 2.88
CA LYS A 146 -21.73 -10.70 3.92
C LYS A 146 -20.76 -11.82 4.29
N HIS A 147 -21.22 -13.08 4.25
CA HIS A 147 -20.42 -14.27 4.50
C HIS A 147 -19.23 -14.44 3.53
N THR A 148 -19.24 -13.76 2.38
CA THR A 148 -18.14 -13.80 1.39
C THR A 148 -16.98 -12.85 1.74
N LEU A 149 -17.23 -11.78 2.51
CA LEU A 149 -16.21 -10.76 2.84
C LEU A 149 -14.96 -11.37 3.51
N PRO A 150 -15.08 -12.31 4.47
CA PRO A 150 -13.90 -12.97 5.07
C PRO A 150 -13.10 -13.79 4.06
N GLN A 151 -13.75 -14.41 3.07
CA GLN A 151 -13.08 -15.20 2.04
C GLN A 151 -12.26 -14.28 1.13
N ILE A 152 -12.86 -13.18 0.65
CA ILE A 152 -12.16 -12.19 -0.19
C ILE A 152 -11.01 -11.54 0.60
N SER A 153 -11.21 -11.20 1.87
CA SER A 153 -10.14 -10.68 2.74
C SER A 153 -8.95 -11.63 2.86
N ARG A 154 -9.17 -12.95 2.91
CA ARG A 154 -8.08 -13.93 2.91
C ARG A 154 -7.35 -13.99 1.58
N LYS A 155 -8.06 -13.90 0.44
CA LYS A 155 -7.43 -13.80 -0.88
C LYS A 155 -6.49 -12.59 -0.96
N ILE A 156 -6.94 -11.43 -0.46
CA ILE A 156 -6.10 -10.22 -0.40
C ILE A 156 -4.87 -10.46 0.47
N ALA A 157 -5.01 -11.10 1.65
CA ALA A 157 -3.88 -11.39 2.52
C ALA A 157 -2.85 -12.32 1.84
N THR A 158 -3.30 -13.31 1.07
CA THR A 158 -2.42 -14.16 0.25
C THR A 158 -1.68 -13.35 -0.81
N SER A 159 -2.38 -12.51 -1.58
CA SER A 159 -1.73 -11.64 -2.58
C SER A 159 -0.75 -10.64 -1.95
N VAL A 160 -1.08 -10.11 -0.76
CA VAL A 160 -0.17 -9.24 0.01
C VAL A 160 1.08 -10.01 0.45
N THR A 161 0.94 -11.27 0.86
CA THR A 161 2.07 -12.12 1.23
C THR A 161 2.99 -12.36 0.02
N GLU A 162 2.42 -12.61 -1.15
CA GLU A 162 3.20 -12.72 -2.40
C GLU A 162 3.90 -11.41 -2.74
N LEU A 163 3.24 -10.26 -2.56
CA LEU A 163 3.85 -8.95 -2.81
C LEU A 163 5.07 -8.71 -1.90
N VAL A 164 5.02 -9.12 -0.63
CA VAL A 164 6.17 -9.10 0.28
C VAL A 164 7.26 -10.07 -0.19
N ALA A 165 6.92 -11.29 -0.59
CA ALA A 165 7.88 -12.26 -1.09
C ALA A 165 8.62 -11.73 -2.34
N VAL A 166 7.91 -11.06 -3.25
CA VAL A 166 8.52 -10.43 -4.42
C VAL A 166 9.42 -9.25 -4.03
N ALA A 167 9.01 -8.44 -3.04
CA ALA A 167 9.86 -7.37 -2.53
C ALA A 167 11.20 -7.91 -2.00
N GLU A 168 11.20 -9.03 -1.28
CA GLU A 168 12.45 -9.67 -0.83
C GLU A 168 13.32 -10.16 -2.00
N LEU A 169 12.70 -10.67 -3.06
CA LEU A 169 13.45 -11.08 -4.27
C LEU A 169 14.06 -9.89 -5.03
N LEU A 170 13.40 -8.72 -5.00
CA LEU A 170 13.85 -7.50 -5.66
C LEU A 170 15.06 -6.85 -4.99
N LYS A 171 15.34 -7.18 -3.73
CA LYS A 171 16.55 -6.73 -3.03
C LYS A 171 17.83 -7.31 -3.66
N GLY A 172 17.73 -8.48 -4.28
CA GLY A 172 18.88 -9.17 -4.87
C GLY A 172 19.65 -10.01 -3.85
N LYS A 173 20.56 -10.86 -4.34
CA LYS A 173 21.31 -11.83 -3.50
C LYS A 173 22.36 -11.18 -2.61
N ASP A 174 22.83 -9.99 -2.99
CA ASP A 174 23.89 -9.25 -2.30
C ASP A 174 23.34 -8.18 -1.34
N TRP A 175 22.01 -8.12 -1.17
CA TRP A 175 21.42 -7.20 -0.20
C TRP A 175 21.67 -7.68 1.22
N VAL A 176 22.16 -6.76 2.02
CA VAL A 176 22.52 -6.96 3.41
C VAL A 176 21.67 -5.99 4.23
N ASP A 177 20.93 -6.49 5.21
CA ASP A 177 20.08 -5.67 6.06
C ASP A 177 20.97 -4.72 6.89
N PRO A 178 20.88 -3.39 6.71
CA PRO A 178 21.70 -2.44 7.44
C PRO A 178 21.40 -2.42 8.96
N ASP A 179 20.22 -2.90 9.37
CA ASP A 179 19.85 -3.06 10.78
C ASP A 179 20.24 -4.44 11.34
N ASP A 180 20.85 -5.33 10.54
CA ASP A 180 21.33 -6.63 11.03
C ASP A 180 22.44 -6.41 12.09
N PRO A 181 22.31 -7.01 13.28
CA PRO A 181 23.29 -6.83 14.37
C PRO A 181 24.73 -7.16 13.97
N THR A 182 24.93 -8.09 13.04
CA THR A 182 26.24 -8.50 12.53
C THR A 182 26.85 -7.41 11.67
N VAL A 183 26.04 -6.76 10.82
CA VAL A 183 26.45 -5.69 9.91
C VAL A 183 26.75 -4.41 10.68
N VAL A 184 25.90 -4.09 11.67
CA VAL A 184 26.14 -2.99 12.61
C VAL A 184 27.44 -3.24 13.37
N ALA A 185 27.64 -4.45 13.91
CA ALA A 185 28.86 -4.80 14.62
C ALA A 185 30.10 -4.72 13.71
N GLU A 186 30.02 -5.17 12.46
CA GLU A 186 31.12 -5.09 11.50
C GLU A 186 31.49 -3.65 11.17
N ASN A 187 30.50 -2.79 10.89
CA ASN A 187 30.71 -1.38 10.59
C ASN A 187 31.33 -0.64 11.79
N GLU A 188 30.85 -0.90 13.01
CA GLU A 188 31.42 -0.34 14.24
C GLU A 188 32.86 -0.83 14.47
N LEU A 189 33.17 -2.11 14.21
CA LEU A 189 34.52 -2.65 14.32
C LEU A 189 35.48 -2.02 13.31
N LEU A 190 35.05 -1.82 12.06
CA LEU A 190 35.85 -1.14 11.03
C LEU A 190 36.08 0.34 11.38
N GLY A 191 35.05 1.03 11.89
CA GLY A 191 35.16 2.40 12.37
C GLY A 191 36.11 2.55 13.57
N ALA A 192 36.06 1.59 14.50
CA ALA A 192 36.98 1.54 15.63
C ALA A 192 38.43 1.29 15.18
N ALA A 193 38.67 0.37 14.24
CA ALA A 193 39.99 0.11 13.68
C ALA A 193 40.58 1.36 13.01
N ALA A 194 39.80 2.08 12.20
CA ALA A 194 40.22 3.33 11.57
C ALA A 194 40.56 4.41 12.61
N SER A 195 39.77 4.50 13.69
CA SER A 195 40.00 5.45 14.78
C SER A 195 41.28 5.14 15.55
N ILE A 196 41.57 3.86 15.80
CA ILE A 196 42.82 3.41 16.42
C ILE A 196 44.03 3.77 15.56
N ASP A 197 43.96 3.52 14.25
CA ASP A 197 45.06 3.82 13.32
C ASP A 197 45.33 5.34 13.22
N ALA A 198 44.27 6.15 13.21
CA ALA A 198 44.37 7.59 13.27
C ALA A 198 45.01 8.07 14.58
N ALA A 199 44.65 7.48 15.72
CA ALA A 199 45.25 7.78 17.02
C ALA A 199 46.73 7.38 17.07
N ALA A 200 47.10 6.22 16.53
CA ALA A 200 48.48 5.75 16.46
C ALA A 200 49.34 6.69 15.61
N LYS A 201 48.87 7.09 14.43
CA LYS A 201 49.53 8.10 13.58
C LYS A 201 49.68 9.43 14.30
N LYS A 202 48.65 9.87 15.03
CA LYS A 202 48.70 11.10 15.83
C LYS A 202 49.77 11.00 16.91
N LEU A 203 49.83 9.90 17.66
CA LEU A 203 50.86 9.65 18.68
C LEU A 203 52.28 9.67 18.07
N ALA A 204 52.47 9.03 16.91
CA ALA A 204 53.75 9.03 16.20
C ALA A 204 54.19 10.43 15.73
N SER A 205 53.23 11.32 15.45
CA SER A 205 53.50 12.71 15.05
C SER A 205 53.85 13.64 16.21
N LEU A 206 53.62 13.22 17.46
CA LEU A 206 53.90 14.03 18.64
C LEU A 206 55.40 14.08 18.93
N ARG A 207 55.93 15.28 19.20
CA ARG A 207 57.31 15.48 19.66
C ARG A 207 57.38 15.50 21.19
N PRO A 208 58.51 15.13 21.80
CA PRO A 208 58.71 15.22 23.24
C PRO A 208 58.48 16.65 23.76
N ARG A 209 57.83 16.78 24.92
CA ARG A 209 57.68 18.08 25.59
C ARG A 209 59.07 18.63 25.92
N ARG A 210 59.33 19.89 25.55
CA ARG A 210 60.54 20.59 25.99
C ARG A 210 60.46 20.76 27.51
N SER A 211 61.50 20.34 28.23
CA SER A 211 61.63 20.56 29.66
C SER A 211 61.66 22.05 29.94
N ILE A 212 60.76 22.52 30.81
CA ILE A 212 60.81 23.88 31.35
C ILE A 212 61.94 23.86 32.38
N GLN A 213 63.03 24.56 32.08
CA GLN A 213 64.10 24.86 33.03
C GLN A 213 63.67 25.97 33.98
#